data_AF-Q5YWJ9-F1
#
_entry.id   AF-Q5YWJ9-F1
#
_cell.length_a   1.000
_cell.length_b   1.000
_cell.length_c   1.000
_cell.angle_alpha   90.00
_cell.angle_beta   90.00
_cell.angle_gamma   90.00
#
_symmetry.space_group_name_H-M   'P 1'
#
loop_
_entity.id
_entity.type
_entity.pdbx_description
1 polymer ?
#
loop_
_entity_poly.entity_id
_entity_poly.type
_entity_poly.pdbx_seq_one_letter_code
_entity_poly.pdbx_strand_id
1 'polypeptide(L)'
;MPSLTRVPRSARKPDDERRAEFERRVLAAVEDLLADGTPYTEIAVQKIAAASGAARSTFYRYFPDKSELLVRMAELATTDLFEAAENWWRAEHTEEPAGVVAAIAAMIAGFREHRYLLLALSEVAAYDRAVGRYWRGRVAAFVAIVRERLDAEKAAGRIDPAVDSAATALVLTAMVERAIATAFASNSAVGDDALAAALGRAIWLIVYGDAPGR
;
A
#
# COMPACT_ATOMS: atom_id res chain seq x y z
N MET A 1 34.50 46.24 28.62
CA MET A 1 34.27 44.79 28.46
C MET A 1 32.77 44.50 28.51
N PRO A 2 32.15 44.11 27.39
CA PRO A 2 30.88 43.38 27.36
C PRO A 2 31.10 42.00 26.70
N SER A 3 31.13 40.91 27.47
CA SER A 3 30.01 40.02 27.83
C SER A 3 29.33 39.28 26.66
N LEU A 4 29.83 38.07 26.43
CA LEU A 4 29.13 36.79 26.23
C LEU A 4 28.04 36.70 25.14
N THR A 5 28.51 36.37 23.94
CA THR A 5 28.06 35.28 23.06
C THR A 5 26.61 34.81 23.22
N ARG A 6 25.69 35.45 22.49
CA ARG A 6 24.40 34.88 22.11
C ARG A 6 24.65 33.77 21.09
N VAL A 7 24.65 32.51 21.52
CA VAL A 7 24.63 31.36 20.61
C VAL A 7 23.36 31.47 19.76
N PRO A 8 23.45 31.51 18.42
CA PRO A 8 22.27 31.52 17.59
C PRO A 8 21.55 30.19 17.76
N ARG A 9 20.28 30.24 18.19
CA ARG A 9 19.37 29.09 18.16
C ARG A 9 19.34 28.56 16.73
N SER A 10 20.10 27.50 16.48
CA SER A 10 20.00 26.66 15.30
C SER A 10 18.53 26.49 14.95
N ALA A 11 18.18 26.86 13.71
CA ALA A 11 16.86 26.78 13.14
C ALA A 11 16.22 25.43 13.51
N ARG A 12 15.20 25.47 14.37
CA ARG A 12 14.42 24.27 14.67
C ARG A 12 13.76 23.86 13.35
N LYS A 13 14.11 22.69 12.80
CA LYS A 13 13.30 22.02 11.78
C LYS A 13 11.81 22.13 12.18
N PRO A 14 10.89 22.45 11.24
CA PRO A 14 9.45 22.40 11.45
C PRO A 14 9.06 21.10 12.17
N ASP A 15 8.06 21.17 13.05
CA ASP A 15 7.66 20.03 13.87
C ASP A 15 7.24 18.81 13.00
N ASP A 16 6.65 19.10 11.84
CA ASP A 16 6.24 18.13 10.83
C ASP A 16 7.43 17.37 10.22
N GLU A 17 8.53 18.06 9.92
CA GLU A 17 9.74 17.40 9.39
C GLU A 17 10.35 16.45 10.40
N ARG A 18 10.37 16.83 11.69
CA ARG A 18 10.87 15.97 12.75
C ARG A 18 9.99 14.74 12.94
N ARG A 19 8.67 14.92 12.85
CA ARG A 19 7.72 13.82 12.91
C ARG A 19 7.93 12.86 11.74
N ALA A 20 8.00 13.36 10.52
CA ALA A 20 8.24 12.54 9.33
C ALA A 20 9.58 11.79 9.39
N GLU A 21 10.64 12.46 9.86
CA GLU A 21 11.95 11.82 10.06
C GLU A 21 11.90 10.72 11.12
N PHE A 22 11.13 10.91 12.19
CA PHE A 22 10.92 9.88 13.20
C PHE A 22 10.10 8.70 12.67
N GLU A 23 8.97 8.96 12.00
CA GLU A 23 8.12 7.93 11.42
C GLU A 23 8.88 7.08 10.39
N ARG A 24 9.74 7.69 9.56
CA ARG A 24 10.63 6.95 8.63
C ARG A 24 11.62 6.03 9.34
N ARG A 25 12.22 6.47 10.44
CA ARG A 25 13.12 5.60 11.26
C ARG A 25 12.36 4.44 11.89
N VAL A 26 11.11 4.66 12.29
CA VAL A 26 10.27 3.62 12.88
C VAL A 26 9.85 2.62 11.81
N LEU A 27 9.51 3.08 10.60
CA LEU A 27 9.19 2.22 9.46
C LEU A 27 10.36 1.28 9.15
N ALA A 28 11.56 1.83 8.93
CA ALA A 28 12.75 1.03 8.66
C ALA A 28 13.02 0.00 9.78
N ALA A 29 12.91 0.42 11.04
CA ALA A 29 13.09 -0.49 12.18
C ALA A 29 12.05 -1.63 12.21
N VAL A 30 10.79 -1.35 11.87
CA VAL A 30 9.74 -2.38 11.82
C VAL A 30 10.01 -3.36 10.68
N GLU A 31 10.40 -2.86 9.51
CA GLU A 31 10.70 -3.70 8.34
C GLU A 31 11.89 -4.62 8.58
N ASP A 32 12.98 -4.11 9.16
CA ASP A 32 14.14 -4.91 9.55
C ASP A 32 13.75 -6.03 10.52
N LEU A 33 12.94 -5.70 11.53
CA LEU A 33 12.51 -6.67 12.54
C LEU A 33 11.56 -7.74 11.98
N LEU A 34 10.75 -7.40 10.98
CA LEU A 34 9.89 -8.35 10.28
C LEU A 34 10.69 -9.21 9.29
N ALA A 35 11.75 -8.67 8.70
CA ALA A 35 12.63 -9.39 7.77
C ALA A 35 13.36 -10.56 8.46
N ASP A 36 13.60 -10.47 9.77
CA ASP A 36 14.11 -11.55 10.61
C ASP A 36 13.14 -12.75 10.76
N GLY A 37 11.92 -12.65 10.21
CA GLY A 37 10.89 -13.69 10.27
C GLY A 37 10.09 -13.70 11.58
N THR A 38 10.27 -12.69 12.44
CA THR A 38 9.48 -12.55 13.67
C THR A 38 8.08 -12.05 13.33
N PRO A 39 6.99 -12.75 13.73
CA PRO A 39 5.63 -12.26 13.53
C PRO A 39 5.43 -10.89 14.20
N TYR A 40 4.68 -9.99 13.55
CA TYR A 40 4.48 -8.64 14.06
C TYR A 40 3.94 -8.61 15.49
N THR A 41 3.04 -9.54 15.81
CA THR A 41 2.43 -9.69 17.15
C THR A 41 3.46 -9.98 18.24
N GLU A 42 4.56 -10.67 17.91
CA GLU A 42 5.63 -11.06 18.85
C GLU A 42 6.69 -9.96 19.04
N ILE A 43 6.79 -8.99 18.14
CA ILE A 43 7.77 -7.90 18.24
C ILE A 43 7.41 -6.97 19.41
N ALA A 44 8.22 -6.95 20.47
CA ALA A 44 8.00 -6.03 21.59
C ALA A 44 8.13 -4.55 21.15
N VAL A 45 7.22 -3.67 21.61
CA VAL A 45 7.26 -2.22 21.33
C VAL A 45 8.60 -1.61 21.73
N GLN A 46 9.19 -2.09 22.83
CA GLN A 46 10.50 -1.68 23.32
C GLN A 46 11.62 -2.02 22.32
N LYS A 47 11.51 -3.14 21.60
CA LYS A 47 12.46 -3.54 20.56
C LYS A 47 12.38 -2.57 19.38
N ILE A 48 11.17 -2.20 18.96
CA ILE A 48 10.94 -1.21 17.88
C ILE A 48 11.45 0.18 18.30
N ALA A 49 11.16 0.61 19.53
CA ALA A 49 11.65 1.88 20.06
C ALA A 49 13.18 1.94 20.11
N ALA A 50 13.83 0.85 20.56
CA ALA A 50 15.29 0.76 20.59
C ALA A 50 15.90 0.77 19.19
N ALA A 51 15.36 -0.04 18.27
CA ALA A 51 15.81 -0.12 16.88
C ALA A 51 15.62 1.21 16.13
N SER A 52 14.55 1.95 16.42
CA SER A 52 14.32 3.28 15.87
C SER A 52 15.15 4.38 16.54
N GLY A 53 15.93 4.10 17.58
CA GLY A 53 16.73 5.08 18.30
C GLY A 53 15.89 6.10 19.09
N ALA A 54 14.76 5.66 19.65
CA ALA A 54 13.86 6.50 20.43
C ALA A 54 13.73 6.03 21.89
N ALA A 55 13.65 7.01 22.80
CA ALA A 55 13.25 6.72 24.17
C ALA A 55 11.80 6.22 24.22
N ARG A 56 11.50 5.33 25.16
CA ARG A 56 10.17 4.72 25.33
C ARG A 56 9.07 5.79 25.44
N SER A 57 9.27 6.82 26.25
CA SER A 57 8.30 7.90 26.44
C SER A 57 8.02 8.68 25.15
N THR A 58 9.05 8.93 24.33
CA THR A 58 8.90 9.56 23.01
C THR A 58 8.08 8.67 22.09
N PHE A 59 8.36 7.37 22.08
CA PHE A 59 7.67 6.42 21.19
C PHE A 59 6.16 6.35 21.45
N TYR A 60 5.76 6.14 22.71
CA TYR A 60 4.33 6.07 23.09
C TYR A 60 3.56 7.37 22.87
N ARG A 61 4.26 8.51 22.69
CA ARG A 61 3.62 9.77 22.30
C ARG A 61 3.15 9.77 20.85
N TYR A 62 3.84 9.06 19.96
CA TYR A 62 3.47 8.95 18.55
C TYR A 62 2.61 7.72 18.28
N PHE A 63 2.86 6.63 18.98
CA PHE A 63 2.20 5.34 18.77
C PHE A 63 1.67 4.80 20.11
N PRO A 64 0.41 5.09 20.44
CA PRO A 64 -0.22 4.63 21.67
C PRO A 64 -0.24 3.09 21.79
N ASP A 65 -0.47 2.40 20.68
CA ASP A 65 -0.50 0.94 20.61
C ASP A 65 0.08 0.38 19.30
N LYS A 66 0.20 -0.96 19.23
CA LYS A 66 0.76 -1.66 18.07
C LYS A 66 -0.15 -1.62 16.85
N SER A 67 -1.45 -1.47 17.03
CA SER A 67 -2.40 -1.45 15.91
C SER A 67 -2.34 -0.10 15.20
N GLU A 68 -2.32 1.00 15.95
CA GLU A 68 -2.07 2.35 15.43
C GLU A 68 -0.68 2.49 14.82
N LEU A 69 0.35 1.87 15.41
CA LEU A 69 1.68 1.82 14.80
C LEU A 69 1.63 1.16 13.43
N LEU A 70 1.04 -0.03 13.33
CA LEU A 70 1.02 -0.80 12.09
C LEU A 70 0.26 -0.05 10.99
N VAL A 71 -0.90 0.53 11.34
CA VAL A 71 -1.68 1.37 10.43
C VAL A 71 -0.84 2.56 9.95
N ARG A 72 -0.17 3.27 10.86
CA ARG A 72 0.63 4.45 10.47
C ARG A 72 1.84 4.10 9.61
N MET A 73 2.50 2.97 9.88
CA MET A 73 3.60 2.47 9.05
C MET A 73 3.08 2.06 7.67
N ALA A 74 1.93 1.39 7.60
CA ALA A 74 1.31 1.04 6.33
C ALA A 74 0.92 2.27 5.52
N GLU A 75 0.36 3.32 6.15
CA GLU A 75 0.09 4.59 5.47
C GLU A 75 1.36 5.17 4.87
N LEU A 76 2.45 5.26 5.65
CA LEU A 76 3.71 5.82 5.19
C LEU A 76 4.32 5.02 4.04
N ALA A 77 4.32 3.69 4.15
CA ALA A 77 4.86 2.76 3.16
C ALA A 77 4.05 2.71 1.85
N THR A 78 2.76 3.03 1.91
CA THR A 78 1.88 2.83 0.75
C THR A 78 1.35 4.12 0.13
N THR A 79 1.72 5.29 0.69
CA THR A 79 1.28 6.59 0.16
C THR A 79 1.62 6.70 -1.33
N ASP A 80 2.89 6.55 -1.69
CA ASP A 80 3.35 6.72 -3.07
C ASP A 80 2.83 5.62 -3.99
N LEU A 81 2.75 4.37 -3.47
CA LEU A 81 2.24 3.21 -4.21
C LEU A 81 0.78 3.40 -4.63
N PHE A 82 -0.04 3.84 -3.69
CA PHE A 82 -1.46 4.05 -3.95
C PHE A 82 -1.69 5.30 -4.79
N GLU A 83 -1.00 6.40 -4.54
CA GLU A 83 -1.11 7.59 -5.40
C GLU A 83 -0.74 7.26 -6.85
N ALA A 84 0.33 6.49 -7.08
CA ALA A 84 0.72 6.04 -8.41
C ALA A 84 -0.35 5.14 -9.06
N ALA A 85 -0.88 4.16 -8.31
CA ALA A 85 -1.92 3.27 -8.80
C ALA A 85 -3.22 4.01 -9.13
N GLU A 86 -3.64 4.94 -8.27
CA GLU A 86 -4.84 5.77 -8.48
C GLU A 86 -4.68 6.73 -9.66
N ASN A 87 -3.53 7.38 -9.80
CA ASN A 87 -3.24 8.27 -10.92
C ASN A 87 -3.20 7.49 -12.24
N TRP A 88 -2.63 6.29 -12.22
CA TRP A 88 -2.60 5.43 -13.40
C TRP A 88 -4.00 4.96 -13.80
N TRP A 89 -4.81 4.51 -12.83
CA TRP A 89 -6.18 4.06 -13.10
C TRP A 89 -7.09 5.18 -13.62
N ARG A 90 -6.78 6.43 -13.24
CA ARG A 90 -7.42 7.63 -13.79
C ARG A 90 -6.91 8.02 -15.18
N ALA A 91 -5.70 7.64 -15.55
CA ALA A 91 -5.11 7.97 -16.85
C ALA A 91 -5.68 7.07 -17.97
N GLU A 92 -5.84 7.62 -19.18
CA GLU A 92 -6.43 6.96 -20.37
C GLU A 92 -5.59 5.79 -20.96
N HIS A 93 -4.54 5.31 -20.29
CA HIS A 93 -3.60 4.32 -20.84
C HIS A 93 -4.03 2.85 -20.59
N THR A 94 -5.27 2.61 -20.17
CA THR A 94 -5.83 1.27 -19.93
C THR A 94 -6.46 0.65 -21.18
N GLU A 95 -6.41 1.30 -22.35
CA GLU A 95 -7.02 0.82 -23.61
C GLU A 95 -6.15 -0.20 -24.36
N GLU A 96 -4.96 -0.54 -23.85
CA GLU A 96 -4.12 -1.61 -24.37
C GLU A 96 -3.72 -2.59 -23.26
N PRO A 97 -3.65 -3.91 -23.54
CA PRO A 97 -3.20 -4.91 -22.57
C PRO A 97 -1.85 -4.59 -21.92
N ALA A 98 -0.94 -3.99 -22.69
CA ALA A 98 0.40 -3.62 -22.23
C ALA A 98 0.36 -2.55 -21.12
N GLY A 99 -0.57 -1.60 -21.20
CA GLY A 99 -0.76 -0.59 -20.16
C GLY A 99 -1.16 -1.23 -18.83
N VAL A 100 -2.14 -2.14 -18.85
CA VAL A 100 -2.60 -2.85 -17.65
C VAL A 100 -1.47 -3.67 -17.02
N VAL A 101 -0.68 -4.37 -17.84
CA VAL A 101 0.48 -5.11 -17.33
C VAL A 101 1.50 -4.19 -16.66
N ALA A 102 1.82 -3.04 -17.27
CA ALA A 102 2.75 -2.06 -16.70
C ALA A 102 2.26 -1.51 -15.35
N ALA A 103 0.97 -1.27 -15.20
CA ALA A 103 0.38 -0.83 -13.94
C ALA A 103 0.52 -1.86 -12.82
N ILE A 104 0.19 -3.12 -13.15
CA ILE A 104 0.33 -4.20 -12.19
C ILE A 104 1.81 -4.41 -11.83
N ALA A 105 2.73 -4.29 -12.79
CA ALA A 105 4.16 -4.36 -12.51
C ALA A 105 4.63 -3.26 -11.54
N ALA A 106 4.19 -2.01 -11.75
CA ALA A 106 4.50 -0.90 -10.84
C ALA A 106 3.94 -1.15 -9.43
N MET A 107 2.72 -1.67 -9.32
CA MET A 107 2.13 -2.04 -8.04
C MET A 107 2.89 -3.17 -7.34
N ILE A 108 3.28 -4.22 -8.08
CA ILE A 108 4.09 -5.33 -7.56
C ILE A 108 5.43 -4.81 -7.05
N ALA A 109 6.08 -3.89 -7.78
CA ALA A 109 7.34 -3.29 -7.37
C ALA A 109 7.22 -2.53 -6.04
N GLY A 110 6.20 -1.69 -5.87
CA GLY A 110 5.98 -0.99 -4.59
C GLY A 110 5.57 -1.93 -3.46
N PHE A 111 4.79 -2.98 -3.74
CA PHE A 111 4.55 -4.05 -2.75
C PHE A 111 5.84 -4.73 -2.32
N ARG A 112 6.81 -4.87 -3.23
CA ARG A 112 8.09 -5.55 -2.94
C ARG A 112 8.99 -4.75 -2.02
N GLU A 113 8.99 -3.43 -2.15
CA GLU A 113 9.72 -2.53 -1.27
C GLU A 113 9.30 -2.70 0.20
N HIS A 114 7.99 -2.82 0.45
CA HIS A 114 7.41 -2.90 1.80
C HIS A 114 6.83 -4.29 2.13
N ARG A 115 7.32 -5.35 1.49
CA ARG A 115 6.69 -6.68 1.49
C ARG A 115 6.35 -7.21 2.89
N TYR A 116 7.30 -7.09 3.82
CA TYR A 116 7.18 -7.68 5.15
C TYR A 116 6.14 -6.96 5.98
N LEU A 117 6.09 -5.63 5.88
CA LEU A 117 5.09 -4.81 6.51
C LEU A 117 3.69 -5.09 5.96
N LEU A 118 3.55 -5.22 4.63
CA LEU A 118 2.26 -5.45 3.99
C LEU A 118 1.71 -6.85 4.26
N LEU A 119 2.59 -7.86 4.36
CA LEU A 119 2.21 -9.20 4.82
C LEU A 119 1.73 -9.18 6.28
N ALA A 120 2.49 -8.52 7.17
CA ALA A 120 2.08 -8.34 8.56
C ALA A 120 0.74 -7.60 8.69
N LEU A 121 0.53 -6.57 7.87
CA LEU A 121 -0.74 -5.84 7.80
C LEU A 121 -1.90 -6.76 7.43
N SER A 122 -1.73 -7.59 6.38
CA SER A 122 -2.75 -8.54 5.92
C SER A 122 -3.08 -9.58 6.99
N GLU A 123 -2.06 -10.12 7.66
CA GLU A 123 -2.22 -11.08 8.76
C GLU A 123 -3.00 -10.45 9.93
N VAL A 124 -2.53 -9.30 10.42
CA VAL A 124 -3.13 -8.63 11.59
C VAL A 124 -4.54 -8.13 11.31
N ALA A 125 -4.83 -7.68 10.08
CA ALA A 125 -6.15 -7.24 9.66
C ALA A 125 -7.23 -8.34 9.78
N ALA A 126 -6.84 -9.62 9.80
CA ALA A 126 -7.76 -10.75 9.92
C ALA A 126 -8.40 -10.86 11.32
N TYR A 127 -7.74 -10.37 12.38
CA TYR A 127 -8.22 -10.51 13.77
C TYR A 127 -8.21 -9.21 14.58
N ASP A 128 -7.42 -8.20 14.21
CA ASP A 128 -7.47 -6.88 14.84
C ASP A 128 -8.51 -5.98 14.16
N ARG A 129 -9.45 -5.43 14.96
CA ARG A 129 -10.56 -4.62 14.44
C ARG A 129 -10.12 -3.27 13.87
N ALA A 130 -9.11 -2.63 14.46
CA ALA A 130 -8.63 -1.31 14.04
C ALA A 130 -7.86 -1.44 12.73
N VAL A 131 -6.93 -2.40 12.67
CA VAL A 131 -6.16 -2.71 11.45
C VAL A 131 -7.09 -3.19 10.33
N GLY A 132 -8.03 -4.09 10.65
CA GLY A 132 -9.02 -4.55 9.67
C GLY A 132 -9.94 -3.44 9.16
N ARG A 133 -10.29 -2.45 9.98
CA ARG A 133 -11.06 -1.28 9.54
C ARG A 133 -10.25 -0.43 8.56
N TYR A 134 -8.99 -0.17 8.87
CA TYR A 134 -8.08 0.54 7.97
C TYR A 134 -7.99 -0.17 6.62
N TRP A 135 -7.69 -1.48 6.62
CA TRP A 135 -7.56 -2.26 5.39
C TRP A 135 -8.84 -2.27 4.55
N ARG A 136 -10.00 -2.52 5.17
CA ARG A 136 -11.29 -2.46 4.45
C ARG A 136 -11.58 -1.07 3.88
N GLY A 137 -11.21 0.00 4.59
CA GLY A 137 -11.34 1.37 4.08
C GLY A 137 -10.47 1.61 2.84
N ARG A 138 -9.22 1.16 2.87
CA ARG A 138 -8.29 1.23 1.72
C ARG A 138 -8.82 0.45 0.51
N VAL A 139 -9.25 -0.79 0.71
CA VAL A 139 -9.84 -1.63 -0.35
C VAL A 139 -11.10 -0.98 -0.93
N ALA A 140 -12.00 -0.47 -0.08
CA ALA A 140 -13.22 0.18 -0.52
C ALA A 140 -12.95 1.45 -1.37
N ALA A 141 -11.94 2.25 -1.00
CA ALA A 141 -11.53 3.41 -1.79
C ALA A 141 -11.03 2.99 -3.18
N PHE A 142 -10.22 1.93 -3.26
CA PHE A 142 -9.74 1.42 -4.53
C PHE A 142 -10.86 0.84 -5.40
N VAL A 143 -11.80 0.08 -4.81
CA VAL A 143 -12.99 -0.42 -5.52
C VAL A 143 -13.81 0.72 -6.12
N ALA A 144 -13.96 1.85 -5.42
CA ALA A 144 -14.68 3.01 -5.93
C ALA A 144 -13.99 3.61 -7.17
N ILE A 145 -12.66 3.74 -7.15
CA ILE A 145 -11.86 4.22 -8.29
C ILE A 145 -11.98 3.28 -9.48
N VAL A 146 -11.92 1.97 -9.24
CA VAL A 146 -12.09 0.96 -10.30
C VAL A 146 -13.48 1.04 -10.92
N ARG A 147 -14.51 1.15 -10.09
CA ARG A 147 -15.89 1.31 -10.54
C ARG A 147 -16.09 2.56 -11.40
N GLU A 148 -15.59 3.72 -10.96
CA GLU A 148 -15.72 4.98 -11.71
C GLU A 148 -15.13 4.87 -13.11
N ARG A 149 -13.98 4.19 -13.26
CA ARG A 149 -13.40 3.91 -14.57
C ARG A 149 -14.28 2.99 -15.40
N LEU A 150 -14.79 1.90 -14.84
CA LEU A 150 -15.67 0.98 -15.56
C LEU A 150 -16.96 1.67 -16.01
N ASP A 151 -17.53 2.55 -15.19
CA ASP A 151 -18.69 3.37 -15.55
C ASP A 151 -18.36 4.32 -16.72
N ALA A 152 -17.15 4.92 -16.75
CA ALA A 152 -16.69 5.75 -17.86
C ALA A 152 -16.47 4.95 -19.16
N GLU A 153 -15.82 3.79 -19.08
CA GLU A 153 -15.61 2.87 -20.20
C GLU A 153 -16.94 2.39 -20.80
N LYS A 154 -17.92 2.08 -19.93
CA LYS A 154 -19.27 1.68 -20.31
C LYS A 154 -20.01 2.82 -21.00
N ALA A 155 -19.93 4.04 -20.47
CA ALA A 155 -20.54 5.23 -21.07
C ALA A 155 -19.92 5.58 -22.44
N ALA A 156 -18.63 5.30 -22.63
CA ALA A 156 -17.94 5.43 -23.91
C ALA A 156 -18.25 4.30 -24.91
N GLY A 157 -18.99 3.27 -24.50
CA GLY A 157 -19.32 2.10 -25.34
C GLY A 157 -18.13 1.17 -25.61
N ARG A 158 -17.07 1.25 -24.80
CA ARG A 158 -15.84 0.44 -24.96
C ARG A 158 -15.91 -0.94 -24.29
N ILE A 159 -16.88 -1.15 -23.40
CA ILE A 159 -17.14 -2.43 -22.73
C ILE A 159 -18.62 -2.83 -22.87
N ASP A 160 -18.92 -4.11 -22.65
CA ASP A 160 -20.29 -4.64 -22.77
C ASP A 160 -21.26 -3.95 -21.79
N PRO A 161 -22.42 -3.45 -22.25
CA PRO A 161 -23.43 -2.83 -21.38
C PRO A 161 -23.98 -3.75 -20.28
N ALA A 162 -23.83 -5.06 -20.38
CA ALA A 162 -24.21 -6.04 -19.38
C ALA A 162 -23.22 -6.12 -18.19
N VAL A 163 -22.01 -5.56 -18.32
CA VAL A 163 -21.03 -5.52 -17.21
C VAL A 163 -21.60 -4.71 -16.04
N ASP A 164 -21.67 -5.33 -14.87
CA ASP A 164 -21.93 -4.64 -13.60
C ASP A 164 -20.62 -4.05 -13.09
N SER A 165 -20.47 -2.73 -13.18
CA SER A 165 -19.25 -2.01 -12.78
C SER A 165 -18.91 -2.20 -11.30
N ALA A 166 -19.92 -2.30 -10.42
CA ALA A 166 -19.69 -2.42 -8.98
C ALA A 166 -19.20 -3.83 -8.61
N ALA A 167 -19.86 -4.86 -9.13
CA ALA A 167 -19.45 -6.24 -8.92
C ALA A 167 -18.08 -6.53 -9.55
N THR A 168 -17.85 -6.05 -10.78
CA THR A 168 -16.59 -6.24 -11.50
C THR A 168 -15.43 -5.53 -10.80
N ALA A 169 -15.63 -4.30 -10.34
CA ALA A 169 -14.60 -3.57 -9.57
C ALA A 169 -14.19 -4.31 -8.30
N LEU A 170 -15.16 -4.87 -7.57
CA LEU A 170 -14.90 -5.68 -6.38
C LEU A 170 -14.08 -6.93 -6.72
N VAL A 171 -14.48 -7.68 -7.76
CA VAL A 171 -13.80 -8.90 -8.20
C VAL A 171 -12.36 -8.60 -8.63
N LEU A 172 -12.15 -7.59 -9.47
CA LEU A 172 -10.82 -7.21 -9.94
C LEU A 172 -9.90 -6.82 -8.78
N THR A 173 -10.41 -6.00 -7.85
CA THR A 173 -9.64 -5.56 -6.68
C THR A 173 -9.26 -6.73 -5.79
N ALA A 174 -10.22 -7.62 -5.47
CA ALA A 174 -9.96 -8.78 -4.63
C ALA A 174 -9.00 -9.79 -5.30
N MET A 175 -9.13 -9.99 -6.61
CA MET A 175 -8.26 -10.87 -7.39
C MET A 175 -6.80 -10.41 -7.32
N VAL A 176 -6.57 -9.12 -7.57
CA VAL A 176 -5.23 -8.51 -7.52
C VAL A 176 -4.65 -8.57 -6.11
N GLU A 177 -5.40 -8.14 -5.10
CA GLU A 177 -4.98 -8.16 -3.69
C GLU A 177 -4.54 -9.57 -3.27
N ARG A 178 -5.38 -10.56 -3.55
CA ARG A 178 -5.14 -11.95 -3.15
C ARG A 178 -3.96 -12.57 -3.89
N ALA A 179 -3.83 -12.29 -5.20
CA ALA A 179 -2.75 -12.83 -6.01
C ALA A 179 -1.38 -12.30 -5.54
N ILE A 180 -1.28 -10.99 -5.30
CA ILE A 180 -0.05 -10.38 -4.78
C ILE A 180 0.25 -10.89 -3.37
N ALA A 181 -0.72 -10.87 -2.45
CA ALA A 181 -0.50 -11.38 -1.09
C ALA A 181 -0.01 -12.85 -1.09
N THR A 182 -0.60 -13.70 -1.94
CA THR A 182 -0.20 -15.11 -2.05
C THR A 182 1.20 -15.28 -2.63
N ALA A 183 1.52 -14.55 -3.70
CA ALA A 183 2.82 -14.63 -4.37
C ALA A 183 3.98 -14.14 -3.51
N PHE A 184 3.71 -13.24 -2.55
CA PHE A 184 4.70 -12.68 -1.64
C PHE A 184 4.79 -13.43 -0.31
N ALA A 185 3.70 -14.04 0.17
CA ALA A 185 3.70 -14.87 1.38
C ALA A 185 4.39 -16.22 1.16
N SER A 186 4.22 -16.80 -0.03
CA SER A 186 4.98 -17.97 -0.47
C SER A 186 6.23 -17.49 -1.18
N ASN A 187 7.38 -18.17 -1.05
CA ASN A 187 8.50 -17.96 -1.97
C ASN A 187 8.14 -18.58 -3.33
N SER A 188 7.08 -18.04 -3.94
CA SER A 188 6.45 -18.56 -5.14
C SER A 188 7.48 -18.69 -6.24
N ALA A 189 7.42 -19.77 -7.02
CA ALA A 189 8.25 -19.92 -8.21
C ALA A 189 7.87 -18.93 -9.33
N VAL A 190 6.75 -18.21 -9.18
CA VAL A 190 6.28 -17.22 -10.13
C VAL A 190 7.02 -15.90 -9.89
N GLY A 191 7.81 -15.47 -10.88
CA GLY A 191 8.46 -14.16 -10.87
C GLY A 191 7.48 -13.00 -11.08
N ASP A 192 7.88 -11.82 -10.63
CA ASP A 192 7.06 -10.59 -10.63
C ASP A 192 6.53 -10.24 -12.03
N ASP A 193 7.36 -10.34 -13.07
CA ASP A 193 6.96 -10.07 -14.45
C ASP A 193 5.88 -11.03 -14.95
N ALA A 194 6.00 -12.32 -14.61
CA ALA A 194 5.02 -13.33 -14.98
C ALA A 194 3.69 -13.11 -14.25
N LEU A 195 3.75 -12.71 -12.97
CA LEU A 195 2.56 -12.36 -12.19
C LEU A 195 1.88 -11.11 -12.76
N ALA A 196 2.64 -10.07 -13.10
CA ALA A 196 2.15 -8.85 -13.72
C ALA A 196 1.47 -9.12 -15.06
N ALA A 197 2.12 -9.92 -15.92
CA ALA A 197 1.57 -10.32 -17.21
C ALA A 197 0.26 -11.11 -17.06
N ALA A 198 0.20 -12.05 -16.13
CA ALA A 198 -0.98 -12.87 -15.88
C ALA A 198 -2.16 -12.04 -15.35
N LEU A 199 -1.92 -11.18 -14.35
CA LEU A 199 -2.92 -10.29 -13.78
C LEU A 199 -3.40 -9.26 -14.80
N GLY A 200 -2.48 -8.61 -15.52
CA GLY A 200 -2.84 -7.63 -16.55
C GLY A 200 -3.67 -8.24 -17.67
N ARG A 201 -3.31 -9.44 -18.14
CA ARG A 201 -4.11 -10.19 -19.11
C ARG A 201 -5.50 -10.55 -18.55
N ALA A 202 -5.58 -11.01 -17.30
CA ALA A 202 -6.86 -11.38 -16.69
C ALA A 202 -7.79 -10.17 -16.57
N ILE A 203 -7.28 -9.04 -16.06
CA ILE A 203 -8.02 -7.77 -15.98
C ILE A 203 -8.51 -7.35 -17.37
N TRP A 204 -7.63 -7.35 -18.36
CA TRP A 204 -7.98 -6.97 -19.73
C TRP A 204 -9.12 -7.82 -20.30
N LEU A 205 -9.07 -9.14 -20.12
CA LEU A 205 -10.12 -10.03 -20.62
C LEU A 205 -11.44 -9.88 -19.86
N ILE A 206 -11.40 -9.67 -18.55
CA ILE A 206 -12.61 -9.44 -17.74
C ILE A 206 -13.30 -8.14 -18.17
N VAL A 207 -12.54 -7.10 -18.50
CA VAL A 207 -13.09 -5.77 -18.82
C VAL A 207 -13.50 -5.65 -20.29
N TYR A 208 -12.67 -6.13 -21.22
CA TYR A 208 -12.81 -5.87 -22.66
C TYR A 208 -13.00 -7.14 -23.51
N GLY A 209 -13.09 -8.33 -22.88
CA GLY A 209 -13.19 -9.61 -23.59
C GLY A 209 -14.46 -9.72 -24.44
N ASP A 210 -15.57 -9.22 -23.90
CA ASP A 210 -16.90 -9.26 -24.52
C ASP A 210 -17.30 -7.90 -25.13
N ALA A 211 -16.34 -7.01 -25.40
CA ALA A 211 -16.62 -5.67 -25.91
C ALA A 211 -17.45 -5.70 -27.22
N PRO A 212 -18.49 -4.85 -27.37
CA PRO A 212 -19.34 -4.87 -28.55
C PRO A 212 -18.56 -4.60 -29.83
N GLY A 213 -18.70 -5.48 -30.84
CA GLY A 213 -18.07 -5.30 -32.15
C GLY A 213 -16.66 -5.90 -32.30
N ARG A 214 -16.26 -6.79 -31.39
CA ARG A 214 -15.20 -7.78 -31.65
C ARG A 214 -15.74 -9.07 -32.26
#